data_AF-A0A932JJL0-F1
#
_entry.id   AF-A0A932JJL0-F1
#
_cell.length_a   1.000
_cell.length_b   1.000
_cell.length_c   1.000
_cell.angle_alpha   90.00
_cell.angle_beta   90.00
_cell.angle_gamma   90.00
#
_symmetry.space_group_name_H-M   'P 1'
#
loop_
_entity.id
_entity.type
_entity.pdbx_description
1 polymer ?
#
loop_
_entity_poly.entity_id
_entity_poly.type
_entity_poly.pdbx_seq_one_letter_code
_entity_poly.pdbx_strand_id
1 'polypeptide(L)' 'MDEDKSDELSEKIIFAMSKGYDDLIKYKKSKDSPLVVLRDGKIVRIKLWEEDSESSS' A
#
# COMPACT_ATOMS: atom_id res chain seq x y z
N MET A 1 -19.69 -11.82 26.30
CA MET A 1 -19.33 -12.57 25.07
C MET A 1 -19.37 -11.54 23.96
N ASP A 2 -18.33 -10.70 23.89
CA ASP A 2 -18.30 -9.53 23.00
C ASP A 2 -16.94 -9.33 22.33
N GLU A 3 -15.93 -10.15 22.67
CA GLU A 3 -14.59 -10.07 22.08
C GLU A 3 -14.56 -10.54 20.61
N ASP A 4 -15.31 -11.60 20.26
CA ASP A 4 -15.27 -12.19 18.90
C ASP A 4 -15.74 -11.24 17.78
N LYS A 5 -16.64 -10.28 18.06
CA LYS A 5 -17.11 -9.32 17.04
C LYS A 5 -16.09 -8.22 16.74
N SER A 6 -15.20 -7.93 17.69
CA SER A 6 -14.17 -6.90 17.52
C SER A 6 -13.06 -7.36 16.59
N ASP A 7 -12.77 -8.66 16.59
CA ASP A 7 -11.75 -9.27 15.75
C ASP A 7 -12.19 -9.34 14.28
N GLU A 8 -13.42 -9.77 14.00
CA GLU A 8 -13.92 -9.87 12.61
C GLU A 8 -13.96 -8.50 11.91
N LEU A 9 -14.34 -7.44 12.63
CA LEU A 9 -14.32 -6.08 12.08
C LEU A 9 -12.89 -5.61 11.79
N SER A 10 -11.97 -5.88 12.72
CA SER A 10 -10.56 -5.51 12.59
C SER A 10 -9.91 -6.21 11.39
N GLU A 11 -10.19 -7.51 11.20
CA GLU A 11 -9.74 -8.29 10.05
C GLU A 11 -10.27 -7.71 8.73
N LYS A 12 -11.56 -7.35 8.67
CA LYS A 12 -12.14 -6.72 7.47
C LYS A 12 -11.50 -5.39 7.14
N ILE A 13 -11.18 -4.57 8.15
CA ILE A 13 -10.50 -3.28 7.95
C ILE A 13 -9.10 -3.51 7.38
N ILE A 14 -8.31 -4.40 7.99
CA ILE A 14 -6.97 -4.73 7.52
C ILE A 14 -7.02 -5.26 6.08
N PHE A 15 -7.94 -6.16 5.79
CA PHE A 15 -8.13 -6.70 4.45
C PHE A 15 -8.48 -5.62 3.42
N ALA A 16 -9.43 -4.73 3.74
CA ALA A 16 -9.84 -3.66 2.85
C ALA A 16 -8.69 -2.67 2.60
N MET A 17 -7.89 -2.35 3.62
CA MET A 17 -6.70 -1.51 3.49
C MET A 17 -5.64 -2.14 2.59
N SER A 18 -5.32 -3.42 2.80
CA SER A 18 -4.36 -4.16 1.96
C SER A 18 -4.82 -4.23 0.51
N LYS A 19 -6.10 -4.53 0.27
CA LYS A 19 -6.66 -4.57 -1.08
C LYS A 19 -6.61 -3.20 -1.76
N GLY A 20 -6.95 -2.14 -1.03
CA GLY A 20 -6.87 -0.77 -1.54
C GLY A 20 -5.45 -0.36 -1.91
N TYR A 21 -4.46 -0.79 -1.12
CA TYR A 21 -3.05 -0.61 -1.45
C TYR A 21 -2.68 -1.35 -2.75
N ASP A 22 -2.98 -2.64 -2.85
CA ASP A 22 -2.67 -3.45 -4.04
C ASP A 22 -3.27 -2.86 -5.32
N ASP A 23 -4.52 -2.42 -5.26
CA ASP A 23 -5.22 -1.83 -6.40
C ASP A 23 -4.59 -0.47 -6.79
N LEU A 24 -4.16 0.34 -5.82
CA LEU A 24 -3.42 1.57 -6.06
C LEU A 24 -2.07 1.30 -6.75
N ILE A 25 -1.32 0.29 -6.27
CA ILE A 25 -0.04 -0.09 -6.88
C ILE A 25 -0.23 -0.53 -8.32
N LYS A 26 -1.19 -1.42 -8.58
CA LYS A 26 -1.52 -1.89 -9.94
C LYS A 26 -1.90 -0.73 -10.85
N TYR A 27 -2.74 0.18 -10.38
CA TYR A 27 -3.13 1.37 -11.13
C TYR A 27 -1.92 2.24 -11.48
N LYS A 28 -1.06 2.55 -10.50
CA LYS A 28 0.13 3.38 -10.72
C LYS A 28 1.13 2.75 -11.69
N LYS A 29 1.37 1.44 -11.58
CA LYS A 29 2.18 0.65 -12.53
C LYS A 29 1.58 0.71 -13.94
N SER A 30 0.27 0.51 -14.09
CA SER A 30 -0.40 0.57 -15.40
C SER A 30 -0.34 1.95 -16.09
N LYS A 31 -0.13 3.01 -15.30
CA LYS A 31 -0.04 4.39 -15.77
C LYS A 31 1.40 4.90 -15.88
N ASP A 32 2.39 4.05 -15.56
CA ASP A 32 3.80 4.42 -15.49
C ASP A 32 4.02 5.73 -14.68
N SER A 33 3.32 5.83 -13.56
CA SER A 33 3.27 7.07 -12.77
C SER A 33 3.78 6.82 -11.35
N PRO A 34 4.62 7.72 -10.79
CA PRO A 34 5.10 7.55 -9.43
C PRO A 34 3.97 7.75 -8.40
N LEU A 35 4.08 7.05 -7.28
CA LEU A 35 3.30 7.34 -6.10
C LEU A 35 3.90 8.55 -5.39
N VAL A 36 3.09 9.52 -4.99
CA VAL A 36 3.55 10.73 -4.31
C VAL A 36 2.97 10.75 -2.91
N VAL A 37 3.83 10.83 -1.89
CA VAL A 37 3.44 10.81 -0.48
C VAL A 37 4.09 11.98 0.26
N LEU A 38 3.49 12.40 1.37
CA LEU A 38 4.10 13.35 2.31
C LEU A 38 4.76 12.54 3.44
N ARG A 39 6.08 12.62 3.58
CA ARG A 39 6.85 11.96 4.64
C ARG A 39 7.73 13.00 5.31
N ASP A 40 7.64 13.13 6.63
CA ASP A 40 8.42 14.10 7.42
C ASP A 40 8.32 15.53 6.90
N GLY A 41 7.12 15.94 6.48
CA GLY A 41 6.85 17.27 5.91
C GLY A 41 7.40 17.48 4.50
N LYS A 42 7.97 16.45 3.85
CA LYS A 42 8.53 16.51 2.50
C LYS A 42 7.71 15.67 1.53
N ILE A 43 7.56 16.16 0.30
CA ILE A 43 6.95 15.39 -0.78
C ILE A 43 7.99 14.39 -1.28
N VAL A 44 7.66 13.10 -1.19
CA VAL A 44 8.49 11.98 -1.67
C VAL A 44 7.77 11.31 -2.84
N ARG A 45 8.53 10.98 -3.89
CA ARG A 45 8.03 10.23 -5.05
C ARG A 45 8.62 8.82 -5.00
N ILE A 46 7.76 7.81 -5.00
CA ILE A 46 8.12 6.41 -4.97
C ILE A 46 7.79 5.82 -6.33
N LYS A 47 8.80 5.27 -7.01
CA LYS A 47 8.63 4.49 -8.23
C LYS A 47 8.47 3.03 -7.85
N LEU A 48 7.24 2.53 -7.97
CA LEU A 48 6.84 1.22 -7.48
C LEU A 48 7.37 0.03 -8.32
N TRP A 49 8.18 0.30 -9.34
CA TRP A 49 8.79 -0.68 -10.24
C TRP A 49 10.33 -0.73 -10.13
N GLU A 50 10.95 0.13 -9.31
CA GLU A 50 12.40 0.11 -9.07
C GLU A 50 12.80 -0.81 -7.91
N GLU A 51 11.88 -1.12 -6.97
CA GLU A 51 12.17 -2.03 -5.84
C GLU A 51 12.44 -3.49 -6.26
N ASP A 52 11.99 -3.92 -7.44
CA ASP A 52 12.32 -5.24 -7.99
C ASP A 52 13.77 -5.32 -8.54
N SER A 53 14.54 -4.20 -8.52
CA SER A 53 15.88 -4.11 -9.15
C SER A 53 17.07 -4.14 -8.18
N GLU A 54 16.87 -4.01 -6.87
CA GLU A 54 17.96 -4.04 -5.86
C GLU A 54 17.96 -5.32 -4.99
N SER A 55 17.81 -6.47 -5.65
CA SER A 55 18.25 -7.76 -5.11
C SER A 55 19.27 -8.40 -6.06
N SER A 56 20.36 -7.68 -6.32
CA SER A 56 21.57 -8.23 -6.96
C SER A 56 22.74 -7.29 -6.67
N SER A 57 23.36 -7.43 -5.49
CA SER A 57 24.80 -7.22 -5.24
C SER A 57 25.16 -7.71 -3.84
#